data_AF-A0A961YK46-F1
#
_entry.id   AF-A0A961YK46-F1
#
_cell.length_a   1.000
_cell.length_b   1.000
_cell.length_c   1.000
_cell.angle_alpha   90.00
_cell.angle_beta   90.00
_cell.angle_gamma   90.00
#
_symmetry.space_group_name_H-M   'P 1'
#
loop_
_entity.id
_entity.type
_entity.pdbx_description
1 polymer ?
#
loop_
_entity_poly.entity_id
_entity_poly.type
_entity_poly.pdbx_seq_one_letter_code
_entity_poly.pdbx_strand_id
1 'polypeptide(L)'
;MPVLYIIILCGLLAIAYAIWAIQSVLAADAGSARMQEIAAAIQEGATAYLRRQYTTIAIVGVVVFIIVAWLLSIPVAIGFLVGAVLSGLAGFIGMMVSVRANVRTAQAASQSLAAGLGIAFRSGAITGLLVAGLALLGVSVYYLVLTEFLGHAPGDRIVVDALVALGFGASL
;
A
#
# COMPACT_ATOMS: atom_id res chain seq x y z
N MET A 1 -0.37 -20.18 -16.51
CA MET A 1 -1.79 -19.85 -16.23
C MET A 1 -2.25 -20.24 -14.83
N PRO A 2 -2.19 -21.51 -14.36
CA PRO A 2 -2.65 -21.83 -13.00
C PRO A 2 -1.86 -21.11 -11.90
N VAL A 3 -0.55 -20.93 -12.10
CA VAL A 3 0.33 -20.20 -11.17
C VAL A 3 -0.10 -18.73 -10.99
N LEU A 4 -0.62 -18.08 -12.04
CA LEU A 4 -1.00 -16.67 -12.00
C LEU A 4 -2.22 -16.44 -11.10
N TYR A 5 -3.22 -17.30 -11.20
CA TYR A 5 -4.40 -17.27 -10.33
C TYR A 5 -4.05 -17.54 -8.87
N ILE A 6 -3.06 -18.40 -8.60
CA ILE A 6 -2.56 -18.64 -7.25
C ILE A 6 -1.90 -17.37 -6.69
N ILE A 7 -1.09 -16.66 -7.48
CA ILE A 7 -0.46 -15.39 -7.06
C ILE A 7 -1.53 -14.35 -6.73
N ILE A 8 -2.55 -14.22 -7.59
CA ILE A 8 -3.69 -13.30 -7.36
C ILE A 8 -4.40 -13.67 -6.06
N LEU A 9 -4.71 -14.96 -5.85
CA LEU A 9 -5.34 -15.44 -4.63
C LEU A 9 -4.51 -15.11 -3.37
N CYS A 10 -3.19 -15.35 -3.40
CA CYS A 10 -2.29 -14.98 -2.31
C CYS A 10 -2.32 -13.48 -2.02
N GLY A 11 -2.34 -12.65 -3.07
CA GLY A 11 -2.48 -11.20 -2.94
C GLY A 11 -3.81 -10.81 -2.27
N LEU A 12 -4.93 -11.40 -2.71
CA LEU A 12 -6.24 -11.17 -2.11
C LEU A 12 -6.29 -11.59 -0.63
N LEU A 13 -5.71 -12.74 -0.28
CA LEU A 13 -5.65 -13.23 1.09
C LEU A 13 -4.80 -12.31 1.98
N ALA A 14 -3.69 -11.76 1.47
CA ALA A 14 -2.88 -10.79 2.19
C ALA A 14 -3.67 -9.49 2.50
N ILE A 15 -4.43 -8.98 1.52
CA ILE A 15 -5.30 -7.82 1.71
C ILE A 15 -6.43 -8.13 2.70
N ALA A 16 -7.07 -9.30 2.59
CA ALA A 16 -8.12 -9.72 3.51
C ALA A 16 -7.62 -9.79 4.96
N TYR A 17 -6.44 -10.38 5.17
CA TYR A 17 -5.82 -10.40 6.50
C TYR A 17 -5.48 -8.98 6.98
N ALA A 18 -4.92 -8.12 6.12
CA ALA A 18 -4.61 -6.75 6.49
C ALA A 18 -5.86 -5.98 6.95
N ILE A 19 -6.99 -6.14 6.23
CA ILE A 19 -8.28 -5.54 6.61
C ILE A 19 -8.74 -6.04 7.98
N TRP A 20 -8.72 -7.35 8.20
CA TRP A 20 -9.06 -7.94 9.51
C TRP A 20 -8.15 -7.42 10.63
N ALA A 21 -6.85 -7.37 10.38
CA ALA A 21 -5.86 -6.91 11.33
C ALA A 21 -6.08 -5.43 11.68
N ILE A 22 -6.36 -4.57 10.69
CA ILE A 22 -6.74 -3.16 10.90
C ILE A 22 -7.93 -3.06 11.83
N GLN A 23 -9.01 -3.78 11.54
CA GLN A 23 -10.22 -3.74 12.36
C GLN A 23 -9.92 -4.19 13.79
N SER A 24 -9.14 -5.26 13.96
CA SER A 24 -8.77 -5.77 15.29
C SER A 24 -7.92 -4.79 16.10
N VAL A 25 -7.02 -4.05 15.44
CA VAL A 25 -6.22 -3.00 16.11
C VAL A 25 -7.13 -1.84 16.46
N LEU A 26 -7.96 -1.34 15.54
CA LEU A 26 -8.82 -0.18 15.79
C LEU A 26 -9.90 -0.44 16.85
N ALA A 27 -10.33 -1.69 17.01
CA ALA A 27 -11.24 -2.11 18.08
C ALA A 27 -10.60 -2.14 19.48
N ALA A 28 -9.27 -2.11 19.59
CA ALA A 28 -8.60 -2.06 20.88
C ALA A 28 -8.79 -0.71 21.58
N ASP A 29 -8.72 -0.73 22.91
CA ASP A 29 -8.90 0.42 23.78
C ASP A 29 -7.88 1.53 23.47
N ALA A 30 -8.37 2.75 23.25
CA ALA A 30 -7.57 3.94 23.00
C ALA A 30 -7.08 4.62 24.30
N GLY A 31 -7.41 4.06 25.47
CA GLY A 31 -6.93 4.52 26.76
C GLY A 31 -7.63 5.78 27.24
N SER A 32 -6.98 6.49 28.15
CA SER A 32 -7.57 7.65 28.84
C SER A 32 -7.83 8.83 27.90
N ALA A 33 -8.69 9.76 28.34
CA ALA A 33 -8.97 11.00 27.60
C ALA A 33 -7.69 11.78 27.25
N ARG A 34 -6.71 11.82 28.17
CA ARG A 34 -5.42 12.49 27.93
C ARG A 34 -4.60 11.79 26.84
N MET A 35 -4.64 10.47 26.77
CA MET A 35 -3.97 9.71 25.70
C MET A 35 -4.62 9.98 24.35
N GLN A 36 -5.95 10.02 24.31
CA GLN A 36 -6.71 10.30 23.09
C GLN A 36 -6.49 11.73 22.58
N GLU A 37 -6.39 12.72 23.48
CA GLU A 37 -6.07 14.11 23.13
C GLU A 37 -4.70 14.21 22.43
N ILE A 38 -3.67 13.56 22.99
CA ILE A 38 -2.33 13.52 22.38
C ILE A 38 -2.36 12.80 21.04
N ALA A 39 -3.08 11.67 20.96
CA ALA A 39 -3.20 10.90 19.73
C ALA A 39 -3.90 11.70 18.61
N ALA A 40 -4.89 12.52 18.95
CA ALA A 40 -5.57 13.39 18.00
C ALA A 40 -4.61 14.44 17.41
N ALA A 41 -3.76 15.07 18.23
CA ALA A 41 -2.75 16.01 17.76
C ALA A 41 -1.72 15.35 16.82
N ILE A 42 -1.29 14.13 17.14
CA ILE A 42 -0.39 13.34 16.27
C ILE A 42 -1.10 13.00 14.94
N GLN A 43 -2.38 12.61 15.00
CA GLN A 43 -3.17 12.29 13.82
C GLN A 43 -3.37 13.50 12.90
N GLU A 44 -3.61 14.68 13.47
CA GLU A 44 -3.70 15.93 12.73
C GLU A 44 -2.39 16.23 11.99
N GLY A 45 -1.26 16.18 12.71
CA GLY A 45 0.07 16.42 12.13
C GLY A 45 0.42 15.43 11.02
N ALA A 46 0.16 14.13 11.24
CA ALA A 46 0.39 13.09 10.24
C ALA A 46 -0.48 13.28 9.00
N THR A 47 -1.75 13.67 9.17
CA THR A 47 -2.66 13.94 8.06
C THR A 47 -2.20 15.16 7.25
N ALA A 48 -1.77 16.23 7.92
CA ALA A 48 -1.22 17.42 7.28
C ALA A 48 0.05 17.11 6.48
N TYR A 49 0.97 16.35 7.07
CA TYR A 49 2.19 15.88 6.41
C TYR A 49 1.87 15.05 5.15
N LEU A 50 1.01 14.04 5.29
CA LEU A 50 0.58 13.18 4.19
C LEU A 50 -0.03 13.98 3.06
N ARG A 51 -0.94 14.90 3.38
CA ARG A 51 -1.61 15.73 2.37
C ARG A 51 -0.59 16.54 1.58
N ARG A 52 0.40 17.14 2.25
CA ARG A 52 1.45 17.94 1.58
C ARG A 52 2.37 17.05 0.73
N GLN A 53 2.80 15.92 1.28
CA GLN A 53 3.68 14.97 0.61
C GLN A 53 3.01 14.39 -0.64
N TYR A 54 1.81 13.83 -0.49
CA TYR A 54 1.10 13.16 -1.59
C TYR A 54 0.62 14.12 -2.66
N THR A 55 0.27 15.36 -2.30
CA THR A 55 -0.03 16.38 -3.32
C THR A 55 1.20 16.65 -4.20
N THR A 56 2.38 16.74 -3.59
CA THR A 56 3.63 16.97 -4.32
C THR A 56 3.99 15.77 -5.19
N ILE A 57 3.91 14.56 -4.63
CA ILE A 57 4.16 13.31 -5.36
C ILE A 57 3.18 13.16 -6.52
N ALA A 58 1.90 13.47 -6.33
CA ALA A 58 0.90 13.39 -7.39
C ALA A 58 1.23 14.32 -8.57
N ILE A 59 1.69 15.54 -8.29
CA ILE A 59 2.11 16.48 -9.35
C ILE A 59 3.29 15.90 -10.14
N VAL A 60 4.33 15.41 -9.45
CA VAL A 60 5.49 14.78 -10.10
C VAL A 60 5.07 13.54 -10.89
N GLY A 61 4.19 12.72 -10.32
CA GLY A 61 3.65 11.52 -10.94
C GLY A 61 2.93 11.79 -12.25
N VAL A 62 2.09 12.85 -12.31
CA VAL A 62 1.43 13.25 -13.56
C VAL A 62 2.45 13.67 -14.62
N VAL A 63 3.46 14.46 -14.25
CA VAL A 63 4.51 14.90 -15.17
C VAL A 63 5.27 13.69 -15.73
N VAL A 64 5.71 12.77 -14.87
CA VAL A 64 6.43 11.56 -15.29
C VAL A 64 5.54 10.66 -16.14
N PHE A 65 4.26 10.49 -15.79
CA PHE A 65 3.29 9.72 -16.56
C PHE A 65 3.17 10.24 -18.00
N ILE A 66 3.04 11.56 -18.19
CA ILE A 66 2.95 12.18 -19.53
C ILE A 66 4.26 11.93 -20.32
N ILE A 67 5.41 12.09 -19.68
CA ILE A 67 6.72 11.85 -20.31
C ILE A 67 6.86 10.39 -20.75
N VAL A 68 6.52 9.44 -19.87
CA VAL A 68 6.59 8.00 -20.16
C VAL A 68 5.60 7.62 -21.28
N ALA A 69 4.40 8.18 -21.27
CA ALA A 69 3.39 7.93 -22.30
C ALA A 69 3.84 8.41 -23.67
N TRP A 70 4.54 9.55 -23.73
CA TRP A 70 5.01 10.13 -24.99
C TRP A 70 6.30 9.47 -25.51
N LEU A 71 7.23 9.11 -24.64
CA LEU A 71 8.54 8.57 -25.04
C LEU A 71 8.58 7.05 -25.21
N LEU A 72 7.77 6.29 -24.45
CA LEU A 72 7.83 4.83 -24.43
C LEU A 72 6.59 4.20 -25.07
N SER A 73 5.47 4.17 -24.33
CA SER A 73 4.16 3.77 -24.84
C SER A 73 3.09 3.89 -23.75
N ILE A 74 1.82 3.83 -24.16
CA ILE A 74 0.67 3.87 -23.25
C ILE A 74 0.67 2.71 -22.22
N PRO A 75 0.92 1.43 -22.60
CA PRO A 75 1.04 0.36 -21.60
C PRO A 75 2.17 0.61 -20.59
N VAL A 76 3.29 1.19 -21.01
CA VAL A 76 4.39 1.47 -20.07
C VAL A 76 3.98 2.57 -19.08
N ALA A 77 3.31 3.61 -19.55
CA ALA A 77 2.79 4.69 -18.69
C ALA A 77 1.71 4.21 -17.72
N ILE A 78 0.80 3.34 -18.17
CA ILE A 78 -0.22 2.73 -17.31
C ILE A 78 0.46 1.86 -16.23
N GLY A 79 1.50 1.10 -16.58
CA GLY A 79 2.29 0.33 -15.62
C GLY A 79 2.82 1.23 -14.50
N PHE A 80 3.50 2.32 -14.87
CA PHE A 80 3.97 3.34 -13.94
C PHE A 80 2.84 3.90 -13.05
N LEU A 81 1.70 4.27 -13.64
CA LEU A 81 0.58 4.82 -12.90
C LEU A 81 0.02 3.81 -11.87
N VAL A 82 -0.15 2.55 -12.27
CA VAL A 82 -0.60 1.48 -11.38
C VAL A 82 0.37 1.30 -10.22
N GLY A 83 1.67 1.24 -10.50
CA GLY A 83 2.70 1.14 -9.48
C GLY A 83 2.66 2.28 -8.47
N ALA A 84 2.63 3.52 -8.96
CA ALA A 84 2.60 4.72 -8.13
C ALA A 84 1.35 4.79 -7.25
N VAL A 85 0.17 4.47 -7.81
CA VAL A 85 -1.08 4.46 -7.06
C VAL A 85 -1.08 3.37 -5.99
N LEU A 86 -0.65 2.15 -6.31
CA LEU A 86 -0.62 1.05 -5.35
C LEU A 86 0.37 1.30 -4.21
N SER A 87 1.55 1.83 -4.51
CA SER A 87 2.55 2.23 -3.50
C SER A 87 2.02 3.34 -2.59
N GLY A 88 1.43 4.38 -3.19
CA GLY A 88 0.79 5.46 -2.44
C GLY A 88 -0.34 4.97 -1.53
N LEU A 89 -1.19 4.07 -2.02
CA LEU A 89 -2.25 3.47 -1.19
C LEU A 89 -1.66 2.70 0.00
N ALA A 90 -0.64 1.87 -0.23
CA ALA A 90 0.02 1.12 0.83
C ALA A 90 0.63 2.05 1.90
N GLY A 91 1.35 3.09 1.47
CA GLY A 91 1.99 4.07 2.36
C GLY A 91 0.98 4.89 3.17
N PHE A 92 -0.08 5.38 2.52
CA PHE A 92 -1.12 6.16 3.18
C PHE A 92 -1.86 5.35 4.24
N ILE A 93 -2.32 4.14 3.89
CA ILE A 93 -3.04 3.26 4.82
C ILE A 93 -2.10 2.84 5.96
N GLY A 94 -0.86 2.43 5.64
CA GLY A 94 0.11 2.00 6.64
C GLY A 94 0.40 3.09 7.67
N MET A 95 0.58 4.35 7.25
CA MET A 95 0.77 5.46 8.18
C MET A 95 -0.47 5.72 9.02
N MET A 96 -1.66 5.74 8.42
CA MET A 96 -2.88 6.04 9.17
C MET A 96 -3.24 4.98 10.20
N VAL A 97 -2.96 3.72 9.90
CA VAL A 97 -3.08 2.63 10.87
C VAL A 97 -2.04 2.80 11.98
N SER A 98 -0.77 3.03 11.64
CA SER A 98 0.32 3.15 12.63
C SER A 98 0.08 4.30 13.62
N VAL A 99 -0.33 5.47 13.12
CA VAL A 99 -0.64 6.64 13.97
C VAL A 99 -1.76 6.33 14.96
N ARG A 100 -2.81 5.62 14.53
CA ARG A 100 -3.93 5.23 15.40
C ARG A 100 -3.60 4.06 16.32
N ALA A 101 -2.65 3.20 15.92
CA ALA A 101 -2.21 2.07 16.72
C ALA A 101 -1.33 2.52 17.90
N ASN A 102 -0.58 3.62 17.77
CA ASN A 102 0.35 4.10 18.80
C ASN A 102 -0.30 4.24 20.19
N VAL A 103 -1.48 4.89 20.25
CA VAL A 103 -2.19 5.09 21.53
C VAL A 103 -2.69 3.79 22.13
N ARG A 104 -3.13 2.86 21.29
CA ARG A 104 -3.64 1.54 21.68
C ARG A 104 -2.52 0.63 22.16
N THR A 105 -1.36 0.69 21.51
CA THR A 105 -0.12 0.03 21.95
C THR A 105 0.29 0.53 23.33
N ALA A 106 0.28 1.85 23.55
CA ALA A 106 0.61 2.44 24.84
C ALA A 106 -0.39 2.00 25.93
N GLN A 107 -1.69 1.98 25.62
CA GLN A 107 -2.71 1.53 26.55
C GLN A 107 -2.56 0.04 26.88
N ALA A 108 -2.35 -0.81 25.89
CA ALA A 108 -2.12 -2.24 26.11
C ALA A 108 -0.82 -2.52 26.88
N ALA A 109 0.23 -1.72 26.65
CA ALA A 109 1.49 -1.82 27.39
C ALA A 109 1.32 -1.49 28.89
N SER A 110 0.35 -0.64 29.25
CA SER A 110 0.01 -0.37 30.66
C SER A 110 -0.59 -1.59 31.38
N GLN A 111 -1.17 -2.53 30.64
CA GLN A 111 -1.73 -3.78 31.18
C GLN A 111 -0.68 -4.88 31.20
N SER A 112 0.07 -5.05 30.10
CA SER A 112 1.25 -5.93 30.06
C SER A 112 2.13 -5.64 28.84
N LEU A 113 3.42 -5.93 28.95
CA LEU A 113 4.35 -5.84 27.83
C LEU A 113 3.91 -6.71 26.64
N ALA A 114 3.42 -7.92 26.91
CA ALA A 114 2.96 -8.86 25.88
C ALA A 114 1.75 -8.30 25.09
N ALA A 115 0.80 -7.65 25.77
CA ALA A 115 -0.34 -7.04 25.12
C ALA A 115 0.09 -5.86 24.23
N GLY A 116 0.97 -4.99 24.73
CA GLY A 116 1.54 -3.89 23.94
C GLY A 116 2.28 -4.40 22.70
N LEU A 117 3.14 -5.40 22.86
CA LEU A 117 3.87 -6.02 21.75
C LEU A 117 2.91 -6.65 20.72
N GLY A 118 1.83 -7.28 21.16
CA GLY A 118 0.82 -7.87 20.28
C GLY A 118 0.16 -6.84 19.35
N ILE A 119 -0.21 -5.67 19.89
CA ILE A 119 -0.78 -4.58 19.07
C ILE A 119 0.27 -3.99 18.14
N ALA A 120 1.48 -3.72 18.64
CA ALA A 120 2.57 -3.16 17.85
C ALA A 120 2.94 -4.07 16.66
N PHE A 121 3.11 -5.36 16.91
CA PHE A 121 3.46 -6.33 15.88
C PHE A 121 2.34 -6.49 14.86
N ARG A 122 1.07 -6.55 15.31
CA ARG A 122 -0.08 -6.62 14.41
C ARG A 122 -0.20 -5.34 13.55
N SER A 123 0.06 -4.18 14.13
CA SER A 123 0.12 -2.91 13.39
C SER A 123 1.19 -2.93 12.30
N GLY A 124 2.40 -3.43 12.61
CA GLY A 124 3.47 -3.56 11.62
C GLY A 124 3.14 -4.57 10.51
N ALA A 125 2.53 -5.69 10.88
CA ALA A 125 2.11 -6.73 9.93
C ALA A 125 1.10 -6.21 8.88
N ILE A 126 0.22 -5.27 9.25
CA ILE A 126 -0.74 -4.65 8.32
C ILE A 126 0.01 -3.99 7.16
N THR A 127 0.98 -3.12 7.46
CA THR A 127 1.75 -2.42 6.42
C THR A 127 2.52 -3.41 5.55
N GLY A 128 3.17 -4.41 6.16
CA GLY A 128 3.90 -5.43 5.41
C GLY A 128 3.02 -6.24 4.45
N LEU A 129 1.83 -6.65 4.91
CA LEU A 129 0.90 -7.44 4.10
C LEU A 129 0.18 -6.61 3.04
N LEU A 130 -0.09 -5.32 3.29
CA LEU A 130 -0.57 -4.42 2.25
C LEU A 130 0.46 -4.22 1.15
N VAL A 131 1.73 -3.96 1.50
CA VAL A 131 2.80 -3.80 0.50
C VAL A 131 2.97 -5.06 -0.34
N ALA A 132 3.11 -6.22 0.31
CA ALA A 132 3.27 -7.49 -0.38
C ALA A 132 2.02 -7.84 -1.22
N GLY A 133 0.82 -7.69 -0.64
CA GLY A 133 -0.44 -8.03 -1.30
C GLY A 133 -0.73 -7.15 -2.51
N LEU A 134 -0.58 -5.83 -2.38
CA LEU A 134 -0.77 -4.90 -3.49
C LEU A 134 0.29 -5.07 -4.58
N ALA A 135 1.54 -5.38 -4.23
CA ALA A 135 2.58 -5.68 -5.22
C ALA A 135 2.28 -6.96 -6.01
N LEU A 136 1.88 -8.04 -5.32
CA LEU A 136 1.49 -9.30 -5.98
C LEU A 136 0.30 -9.07 -6.90
N LEU A 137 -0.75 -8.39 -6.43
CA LEU A 137 -1.93 -8.07 -7.24
C LEU A 137 -1.58 -7.16 -8.42
N GLY A 138 -0.83 -6.09 -8.19
CA GLY A 138 -0.43 -5.15 -9.24
C GLY A 138 0.32 -5.84 -10.37
N VAL A 139 1.37 -6.60 -10.04
CA VAL A 139 2.18 -7.30 -11.05
C VAL A 139 1.37 -8.38 -11.76
N SER A 140 0.66 -9.24 -11.02
CA SER A 140 -0.04 -10.38 -11.61
C SER A 140 -1.25 -9.99 -12.44
N VAL A 141 -2.09 -9.07 -11.94
CA VAL A 141 -3.26 -8.57 -12.67
C VAL A 141 -2.81 -7.77 -13.90
N TYR A 142 -1.78 -6.93 -13.76
CA TYR A 142 -1.33 -6.13 -14.90
C TYR A 142 -0.70 -7.00 -15.99
N TYR A 143 0.09 -8.00 -15.61
CA TYR A 143 0.60 -9.01 -16.54
C TYR A 143 -0.53 -9.79 -17.24
N LEU A 144 -1.58 -10.17 -16.51
CA LEU A 144 -2.76 -10.85 -17.07
C LEU A 144 -3.45 -9.96 -18.11
N VAL A 145 -3.64 -8.67 -17.81
CA VAL A 145 -4.23 -7.69 -18.74
C VAL A 145 -3.40 -7.56 -20.02
N LEU A 146 -2.07 -7.45 -19.90
CA LEU A 146 -1.20 -7.31 -21.06
C LEU A 146 -1.17 -8.56 -21.95
N THR A 147 -1.23 -9.76 -21.35
CA THR A 147 -1.06 -11.02 -22.09
C THR A 147 -2.37 -11.62 -22.58
N GLU A 148 -3.40 -11.71 -21.73
CA GLU A 148 -4.67 -12.35 -22.08
C GLU A 148 -5.65 -11.38 -22.76
N PHE A 149 -5.76 -10.14 -22.26
CA PHE A 149 -6.75 -9.19 -22.78
C PHE A 149 -6.21 -8.37 -23.96
N LEU A 150 -4.95 -7.97 -23.92
CA LEU A 150 -4.29 -7.21 -25.00
C LEU A 150 -3.56 -8.11 -26.00
N GLY A 151 -3.39 -9.40 -25.69
CA GLY A 151 -2.85 -10.40 -26.62
C GLY A 151 -1.33 -10.31 -26.85
N HIS A 152 -0.58 -9.61 -26.00
CA HIS A 152 0.88 -9.56 -26.11
C HIS A 152 1.50 -10.89 -25.68
N ALA A 153 2.61 -11.27 -26.32
CA ALA A 153 3.34 -12.46 -25.91
C ALA A 153 3.99 -12.20 -24.53
N PRO A 154 4.04 -13.20 -23.63
CA PRO A 154 4.69 -13.11 -22.32
C PRO A 154 6.10 -12.49 -22.30
N GLY A 155 6.88 -12.70 -23.37
CA GLY A 155 8.25 -12.21 -23.52
C GLY A 155 8.37 -10.94 -24.37
N ASP A 156 7.26 -10.35 -24.79
CA ASP A 156 7.30 -9.13 -25.59
C ASP A 156 7.93 -7.98 -24.81
N ARG A 157 8.72 -7.18 -25.52
CA ARG A 157 9.40 -6.00 -24.96
C ARG A 157 8.42 -5.06 -24.26
N ILE A 158 7.23 -4.88 -24.83
CA ILE A 158 6.16 -4.04 -24.25
C ILE A 158 5.74 -4.54 -22.87
N VAL A 159 5.59 -5.86 -22.68
CA VAL A 159 5.19 -6.45 -21.40
C VAL A 159 6.28 -6.24 -20.36
N VAL A 160 7.53 -6.52 -20.72
CA VAL A 160 8.69 -6.34 -19.83
C VAL A 160 8.83 -4.88 -19.42
N ASP A 161 8.83 -3.95 -20.38
CA ASP A 161 9.00 -2.53 -20.11
C ASP A 161 7.83 -1.98 -19.27
N ALA A 162 6.61 -2.48 -19.48
CA ALA A 162 5.44 -2.08 -18.69
C ALA A 162 5.48 -2.58 -17.24
N LEU A 163 5.97 -3.80 -17.00
CA LEU A 163 6.20 -4.31 -15.65
C LEU A 163 7.37 -3.63 -14.93
N VAL A 164 8.44 -3.29 -15.67
CA VAL A 164 9.55 -2.49 -15.14
C VAL A 164 9.05 -1.09 -14.76
N ALA A 165 8.23 -0.47 -15.61
CA ALA A 165 7.63 0.83 -15.31
C ALA A 165 6.68 0.77 -14.11
N LEU A 166 5.96 -0.34 -13.90
CA LEU A 166 5.20 -0.56 -12.66
C LEU A 166 6.10 -0.54 -11.43
N GLY A 167 7.24 -1.22 -11.46
CA GLY A 167 8.23 -1.15 -10.38
C GLY A 167 8.78 0.27 -10.18
N PHE A 168 9.07 0.98 -11.27
CA PHE A 168 9.52 2.37 -11.22
C PHE A 168 8.47 3.30 -10.61
N GLY A 169 7.20 3.17 -11.01
CA GLY A 169 6.09 3.92 -10.44
C GLY A 169 5.93 3.64 -8.96
N ALA A 170 6.07 2.38 -8.52
CA ALA A 170 5.99 2.03 -7.12
C ALA A 170 7.10 2.65 -6.25
N SER A 171 8.22 3.07 -6.85
CA SER A 171 9.34 3.73 -6.15
C SER A 171 9.19 5.26 -5.99
N LEU A 172 8.15 5.85 -6.60
CA LEU A 172 7.84 7.27 -6.55
C LEU A 172 7.16 7.67 -5.23
#